data_AF-A0A9D4QFY8-F1
#
_entry.id   AF-A0A9D4QFY8-F1
#
_cell.length_a   1.000
_cell.length_b   1.000
_cell.length_c   1.000
_cell.angle_alpha   90.00
_cell.angle_beta   90.00
_cell.angle_gamma   90.00
#
_symmetry.space_group_name_H-M   'P 1'
#
loop_
_entity.id
_entity.type
_entity.pdbx_description
1 polymer ?
#
loop_
_entity_poly.entity_id
_entity_poly.type
_entity_poly.pdbx_seq_one_letter_code
_entity_poly.pdbx_strand_id
1 'polypeptide(L)'
;MNPAFHEGRRKARAEELQARYTGRQDVLYTDAAEYERKAAHMAVVVRDNGALMACCTVSGVETAEAEEVAIALAISQKMVRVVISDSKNAVRNYESGRVTETAEDQER
;
A
#
# COMPACT_ATOMS: atom_id res chain seq x y z
N MET A 1 -13.84 11.65 0.27
CA MET A 1 -13.88 11.45 1.73
C MET A 1 -13.90 12.84 2.36
N ASN A 2 -14.79 13.17 3.29
CA ASN A 2 -14.71 14.46 4.00
C ASN A 2 -13.82 14.25 5.25
N PRO A 3 -12.65 14.90 5.37
CA PRO A 3 -11.69 14.67 6.46
C PRO A 3 -12.25 14.96 7.86
N ALA A 4 -13.22 15.88 7.94
CA ALA A 4 -13.76 16.39 9.21
C ALA A 4 -14.89 15.51 9.79
N PHE A 5 -15.55 14.69 8.97
CA PHE A 5 -16.63 13.82 9.42
C PHE A 5 -16.15 12.37 9.39
N HIS A 6 -16.33 11.65 10.50
CA HIS A 6 -16.02 10.21 10.68
C HIS A 6 -14.63 9.82 11.21
N GLU A 7 -13.93 10.70 11.94
CA GLU A 7 -12.69 10.34 12.64
C GLU A 7 -12.86 9.11 13.55
N GLY A 8 -13.90 9.09 14.40
CA GLY A 8 -14.17 7.94 15.27
C GLY A 8 -14.38 6.63 14.52
N ARG A 9 -15.05 6.66 13.36
CA ARG A 9 -15.21 5.46 12.50
C ARG A 9 -13.91 5.03 11.84
N ARG A 10 -13.01 5.97 11.52
CA ARG A 10 -11.68 5.65 10.96
C ARG A 10 -10.80 5.02 12.02
N LYS A 11 -10.79 5.60 13.23
CA LYS A 11 -10.06 5.06 14.38
C LYS A 11 -10.53 3.65 14.74
N ALA A 12 -11.84 3.44 14.91
CA ALA A 12 -12.39 2.13 15.22
C ALA A 12 -12.02 1.06 14.17
N ARG A 13 -12.03 1.41 12.88
CA ARG A 13 -11.58 0.50 11.82
C ARG A 13 -10.09 0.19 11.89
N ALA A 14 -9.25 1.20 12.14
CA ALA A 14 -7.81 0.99 12.29
C ALA A 14 -7.51 0.08 13.49
N GLU A 15 -8.18 0.30 14.62
CA GLU A 15 -8.09 -0.54 15.82
C GLU A 15 -8.56 -1.99 15.56
N GLU A 16 -9.67 -2.17 14.84
CA GLU A 16 -10.16 -3.50 14.46
C GLU A 16 -9.18 -4.23 13.53
N LEU A 17 -8.65 -3.54 12.51
CA LEU A 17 -7.65 -4.10 11.61
C LEU A 17 -6.38 -4.46 12.36
N GLN A 18 -5.89 -3.58 13.24
CA GLN A 18 -4.73 -3.86 14.08
C GLN A 18 -4.99 -5.10 14.94
N ALA A 19 -6.12 -5.16 15.67
CA ALA A 19 -6.45 -6.29 16.53
C ALA A 19 -6.56 -7.62 15.75
N ARG A 20 -7.08 -7.58 14.51
CA ARG A 20 -7.23 -8.77 13.67
C ARG A 20 -5.90 -9.30 13.11
N TYR A 21 -4.95 -8.41 12.83
CA TYR A 21 -3.77 -8.75 12.04
C TYR A 21 -2.42 -8.63 12.77
N THR A 22 -2.39 -8.05 13.98
CA THR A 22 -1.17 -7.94 14.79
C THR A 22 -0.50 -9.31 15.00
N GLY A 23 0.83 -9.35 14.88
CA GLY A 23 1.65 -10.52 15.14
C GLY A 23 1.65 -11.57 14.03
N ARG A 24 0.87 -11.37 12.96
CA ARG A 24 0.82 -12.28 11.81
C ARG A 24 1.96 -12.00 10.84
N GLN A 25 2.75 -13.01 10.53
CA GLN A 25 3.88 -12.90 9.60
C GLN A 25 3.47 -12.91 8.12
N ASP A 26 2.23 -13.31 7.83
CA ASP A 26 1.64 -13.38 6.48
C ASP A 26 0.85 -12.11 6.09
N VAL A 27 0.95 -11.05 6.90
CA VAL A 27 0.31 -9.74 6.66
C VAL A 27 1.38 -8.69 6.36
N LEU A 28 1.16 -7.90 5.31
CA LEU A 28 1.97 -6.72 4.99
C LEU A 28 1.10 -5.48 4.82
N TYR A 29 1.67 -4.32 5.15
CA TYR A 29 1.04 -3.01 5.03
C TYR A 29 1.76 -2.21 3.95
N THR A 30 1.00 -1.49 3.15
CA THR A 30 1.51 -0.75 1.99
C THR A 30 1.12 0.70 2.08
N ASP A 31 2.02 1.57 1.63
CA ASP A 31 1.77 3.00 1.46
C ASP A 31 2.62 3.53 0.29
N ALA A 32 2.24 4.68 -0.26
CA ALA A 32 3.06 5.41 -1.20
C ALA A 32 2.98 6.92 -0.95
N ALA A 33 4.14 7.57 -0.96
CA ALA A 33 4.24 9.01 -0.75
C ALA A 33 5.13 9.67 -1.79
N GLU A 34 4.78 10.89 -2.18
CA GLU A 34 5.61 11.70 -3.08
C GLU A 34 6.91 12.14 -2.38
N TYR A 35 8.01 12.19 -3.12
CA TYR A 35 9.24 12.80 -2.63
C TYR A 35 9.12 14.33 -2.62
N GLU A 36 9.51 14.98 -1.51
CA GLU A 36 9.44 16.44 -1.37
C GLU A 36 10.22 17.22 -2.46
N ARG A 37 11.32 16.64 -2.97
CA ARG A 37 12.26 17.31 -3.90
C ARG A 37 12.48 16.57 -5.21
N LYS A 38 11.62 15.61 -5.55
CA LYS A 38 11.75 14.80 -6.76
C LYS A 38 10.37 14.45 -7.28
N ALA A 39 10.15 14.59 -8.59
CA ALA A 39 8.91 14.18 -9.26
C ALA A 39 8.83 12.64 -9.36
N ALA A 40 8.65 12.00 -8.20
CA ALA A 40 8.60 10.57 -8.02
C ALA A 40 7.90 10.26 -6.69
N HIS A 41 7.53 8.99 -6.52
CA HIS A 41 6.94 8.46 -5.30
C HIS A 41 7.80 7.35 -4.73
N MET A 42 7.79 7.21 -3.41
CA MET A 42 8.31 6.05 -2.72
C MET A 42 7.14 5.14 -2.38
N ALA A 43 7.11 3.95 -2.95
CA ALA A 43 6.20 2.87 -2.56
C ALA A 43 6.89 2.02 -1.49
N VAL A 44 6.21 1.76 -0.38
CA VAL A 44 6.77 1.04 0.77
C VAL A 44 5.88 -0.13 1.18
N VAL A 45 6.55 -1.18 1.66
CA VAL A 45 5.92 -2.36 2.23
C VAL A 45 6.54 -2.62 3.60
N VAL A 46 5.72 -2.67 4.64
CA VAL A 46 6.16 -2.80 6.03
C VAL A 46 5.38 -3.89 6.77
N ARG A 47 5.92 -4.34 7.91
CA ARG A 47 5.19 -5.14 8.90
C ARG A 47 4.46 -4.26 9.91
N ASP A 48 3.64 -4.88 10.75
CA ASP A 48 2.88 -4.23 11.83
C ASP A 48 3.76 -3.46 12.83
N ASN A 49 4.99 -3.93 13.05
CA ASN A 49 5.98 -3.26 13.90
C ASN A 49 6.77 -2.15 13.16
N GLY A 50 6.42 -1.83 11.92
CA GLY A 50 7.11 -0.83 11.10
C GLY A 50 8.39 -1.33 10.43
N ALA A 51 8.75 -2.61 10.55
CA ALA A 51 9.92 -3.15 9.86
C ALA A 51 9.72 -3.08 8.34
N LEU A 52 10.65 -2.41 7.66
CA LEU A 52 10.67 -2.31 6.20
C LEU A 52 10.95 -3.68 5.58
N MET A 53 10.07 -4.11 4.68
CA MET A 53 10.18 -5.37 3.95
C MET A 53 10.69 -5.14 2.52
N ALA A 54 10.12 -4.16 1.84
CA ALA A 54 10.53 -3.76 0.51
C ALA A 54 10.14 -2.30 0.27
N CYS A 55 10.85 -1.63 -0.63
CA CYS A 55 10.46 -0.34 -1.15
C CYS A 55 10.99 -0.16 -2.57
N CYS A 56 10.35 0.71 -3.34
CA CYS A 56 10.89 1.16 -4.61
C CYS A 56 10.56 2.64 -4.84
N THR A 57 11.33 3.26 -5.74
CA THR A 57 11.02 4.59 -6.25
C THR A 57 10.34 4.44 -7.60
N VAL A 58 9.16 5.02 -7.76
CA VAL A 58 8.41 5.03 -9.02
C VAL A 58 8.34 6.47 -9.51
N SER A 59 8.57 6.71 -10.80
CA SER A 59 8.57 8.05 -11.39
C SER A 59 7.55 8.10 -12.53
N GLY A 60 7.01 9.30 -12.82
CA GLY A 60 6.10 9.49 -13.94
C GLY A 60 4.69 8.91 -13.73
N VAL A 61 4.27 8.75 -12.48
CA VAL A 61 2.96 8.20 -12.10
C VAL A 61 2.25 9.14 -11.13
N GLU A 62 0.93 9.03 -11.05
CA GLU A 62 0.14 9.68 -9.99
C GLU A 62 0.20 8.88 -8.68
N THR A 63 -0.18 9.50 -7.56
CA THR A 63 -0.13 8.87 -6.23
C THR A 63 -0.93 7.57 -6.17
N ALA A 64 -2.10 7.50 -6.81
CA ALA A 64 -2.93 6.28 -6.82
C ALA A 64 -2.22 5.11 -7.52
N GLU A 65 -1.48 5.39 -8.58
CA GLU A 65 -0.70 4.39 -9.32
C GLU A 65 0.53 3.95 -8.51
N ALA A 66 1.17 4.87 -7.78
CA ALA A 66 2.24 4.52 -6.85
C ALA A 66 1.75 3.62 -5.70
N GLU A 67 0.52 3.82 -5.21
CA GLU A 67 -0.12 2.94 -4.23
C GLU A 67 -0.43 1.55 -4.81
N GLU A 68 -0.83 1.46 -6.09
CA GLU A 68 -0.97 0.16 -6.79
C GLU A 68 0.37 -0.58 -6.88
N VAL A 69 1.46 0.15 -7.20
CA VAL A 69 2.81 -0.43 -7.19
C VAL A 69 3.20 -0.92 -5.80
N ALA A 70 2.82 -0.22 -4.73
CA ALA A 70 3.06 -0.69 -3.36
C ALA A 70 2.32 -2.01 -3.07
N ILE A 71 1.07 -2.16 -3.55
CA ILE A 71 0.30 -3.40 -3.45
C ILE A 71 0.99 -4.53 -4.24
N ALA A 72 1.38 -4.28 -5.49
CA ALA A 72 2.08 -5.26 -6.33
C ALA A 72 3.40 -5.71 -5.67
N LEU A 73 4.17 -4.76 -5.14
CA LEU A 73 5.42 -5.02 -4.43
C LEU A 73 5.22 -5.87 -3.16
N ALA A 74 4.09 -5.71 -2.47
CA ALA A 74 3.77 -6.55 -1.32
C ALA A 74 3.41 -7.98 -1.73
N ILE A 75 2.69 -8.15 -2.84
CA ILE A 75 2.25 -9.45 -3.35
C ILE A 75 3.42 -10.27 -3.89
N SER A 76 4.46 -9.61 -4.42
CA SER A 76 5.71 -10.29 -4.82
C SER A 76 6.54 -10.81 -3.64
N GLN A 77 6.21 -10.42 -2.40
CA GLN A 77 6.91 -10.94 -1.21
C GLN A 77 6.47 -12.36 -0.88
N LYS A 78 7.43 -13.16 -0.38
CA LYS A 78 7.16 -14.55 0.00
C LYS A 78 6.22 -14.63 1.20
N MET A 79 5.34 -15.64 1.17
CA MET A 79 4.46 -16.02 2.28
C MET A 79 3.42 -14.96 2.70
N VAL A 80 3.11 -14.01 1.82
CA VAL A 80 2.03 -13.02 2.05
C VAL A 80 0.68 -13.65 1.74
N ARG A 81 -0.29 -13.44 2.63
CA ARG A 81 -1.70 -13.82 2.43
C ARG A 81 -2.65 -12.64 2.52
N VAL A 82 -2.24 -11.57 3.20
CA VAL A 82 -3.06 -10.37 3.39
C VAL A 82 -2.20 -9.15 3.14
N VAL A 83 -2.68 -8.27 2.26
CA VAL A 83 -2.12 -6.93 2.05
C VAL A 83 -3.11 -5.91 2.57
N ILE A 84 -2.64 -4.95 3.36
CA ILE A 84 -3.44 -3.89 3.93
C ILE A 84 -2.98 -2.56 3.33
N SER A 85 -3.90 -1.90 2.63
CA SER A 85 -3.73 -0.56 2.07
C SER A 85 -4.86 0.34 2.59
N ASP A 86 -4.56 1.60 2.85
CA ASP A 86 -5.56 2.63 3.13
C ASP A 86 -6.10 3.31 1.86
N SER A 87 -5.50 3.02 0.69
CA SER A 87 -5.97 3.48 -0.60
C SER A 87 -7.10 2.63 -1.16
N LYS A 88 -8.31 3.16 -1.03
CA LYS A 88 -9.51 2.55 -1.62
C LYS A 88 -9.43 2.46 -3.15
N ASN A 89 -8.75 3.41 -3.80
CA ASN A 89 -8.65 3.43 -5.26
C ASN A 89 -7.69 2.34 -5.74
N ALA A 90 -6.50 2.25 -5.13
CA ALA A 90 -5.51 1.24 -5.50
C ALA A 90 -6.06 -0.18 -5.29
N VAL A 91 -6.74 -0.45 -4.16
CA VAL A 91 -7.39 -1.75 -3.90
C VAL A 91 -8.42 -2.08 -4.98
N ARG A 92 -9.27 -1.13 -5.37
CA ARG A 92 -10.30 -1.35 -6.39
C ARG A 92 -9.71 -1.60 -7.77
N ASN A 93 -8.68 -0.85 -8.14
CA ASN A 93 -8.01 -1.00 -9.42
C ASN A 93 -7.34 -2.37 -9.50
N TYR A 94 -6.61 -2.76 -8.45
CA TYR A 94 -6.02 -4.09 -8.32
C TYR A 94 -7.07 -5.22 -8.41
N GLU A 95 -8.18 -5.13 -7.66
CA GLU A 95 -9.28 -6.11 -7.72
C GLU A 95 -9.90 -6.24 -9.12
N SER A 96 -9.88 -5.17 -9.92
CA SER A 96 -10.39 -5.16 -11.29
C SER A 96 -9.40 -5.69 -12.34
N GLY A 97 -8.23 -6.15 -11.92
CA GLY A 97 -7.14 -6.58 -12.80
C GLY A 97 -6.47 -5.41 -13.54
N ARG A 98 -6.68 -4.18 -13.08
CA ARG A 98 -6.02 -2.98 -13.59
C ARG A 98 -4.90 -2.65 -12.61
N VAL A 99 -3.72 -3.17 -12.90
CA VAL A 99 -2.49 -2.66 -12.30
C VAL A 99 -1.84 -1.81 -13.38
N THR A 100 -1.42 -0.61 -13.03
CA THR A 100 -0.67 0.26 -13.94
C THR A 100 0.54 -0.47 -14.55
N GLU A 101 0.80 -0.24 -15.85
CA GLU A 101 1.83 -0.92 -16.64
C GLU A 101 3.22 -0.82 -16.00
N THR A 102 3.48 0.27 -15.27
CA THR A 102 4.70 0.52 -14.50
C THR A 102 4.95 -0.48 -13.37
N ALA A 103 3.92 -1.17 -12.87
CA ALA A 103 4.06 -2.22 -11.87
C ALA A 103 4.59 -3.54 -12.48
N GLU A 104 4.31 -3.79 -13.76
CA GLU A 104 4.77 -5.01 -14.47
C GLU A 104 6.24 -4.91 -14.89
N ASP A 105 6.73 -3.69 -15.17
CA ASP A 105 8.10 -3.45 -15.62
C ASP A 105 9.19 -3.64 -14.53
N GLN A 106 8.82 -3.87 -13.27
CA GLN A 106 9.79 -4.16 -12.20
C GLN A 106 10.31 -5.62 -12.21
N GLU A 107 9.82 -6.47 -13.12
CA GLU A 107 10.30 -7.86 -13.30
C GLU A 107 11.21 -8.07 -14.53
N ARG A 108 11.61 -7.01 -15.25
CA ARG A 108 12.57 -7.09 -16.38
C ARG A 108 13.93 -6.47 -16.06
#